data_AF-A0A8H6DA98-F1
#
_entry.id   AF-A0A8H6DA98-F1
#
_cell.length_a   1.000
_cell.length_b   1.000
_cell.length_c   1.000
_cell.angle_alpha   90.00
_cell.angle_beta   90.00
_cell.angle_gamma   90.00
#
_symmetry.space_group_name_H-M   'P 1'
#
loop_
_entity.id
_entity.type
_entity.pdbx_description
1 polymer ?
#
loop_
_entity_poly.entity_id
_entity_poly.type
_entity_poly.pdbx_seq_one_letter_code
_entity_poly.pdbx_strand_id
1 'polypeptide(L)'
;MYYSKGNYEAFARPLKPEGIESKTAWIVGSGLAGLSTAAFLVRDAQMPGENITVLEELKIPGGALDGIKEPEKGFVIRGGREMESHFECLWDLFRSVPSIEEKGASVLDEFYWLNKRDPNFSLQRATIKQGQDAETGKMFTLTEKAQSEMTRLFLATRAEVENKRIDEVFGEDFFKSNFWLYWQTMFAFQTWHSALEMKLYLHRFVNHIKGMPDFSTLKFTKYNQYESLVLPLHKWLEDQGVVFQYGTEVQDVDFNIEENKKTATFIHWIRDGENGGQSLGVNDLVFMTIGSLTENSGLGDQHTPAKLHDGPAPAWDLWRRIAAKDPSFGRPEVFCDNIPATKWMSATVTTLDKRVPEYIQKICKRDPFSGKVVTGGIVTVRDSSWIMSWTVNRQPHFKNQPKDQIVVWVYGLLVAKNGDYVK
;
A
#
# COMPACT_ATOMS: atom_id res chain seq x y z
N MET A 1 17.48 19.41 1.86
CA MET A 1 16.10 19.51 2.39
C MET A 1 16.14 19.76 3.90
N TYR A 2 15.09 20.34 4.48
CA TYR A 2 14.89 20.44 5.94
C TYR A 2 13.49 19.96 6.29
N TYR A 3 13.27 19.50 7.53
CA TYR A 3 11.95 19.10 8.01
C TYR A 3 11.24 20.26 8.69
N SER A 4 9.93 20.33 8.50
CA SER A 4 9.07 21.32 9.14
C SER A 4 7.70 20.73 9.50
N LYS A 5 6.89 21.51 10.23
CA LYS A 5 5.50 21.20 10.56
C LYS A 5 4.73 22.49 10.82
N GLY A 6 3.41 22.41 10.74
CA GLY A 6 2.51 23.53 10.99
C GLY A 6 2.21 24.36 9.74
N ASN A 7 1.26 25.28 9.90
CA ASN A 7 0.60 25.95 8.77
C ASN A 7 1.52 26.82 7.93
N TYR A 8 2.57 27.41 8.53
CA TYR A 8 3.46 28.34 7.81
C TYR A 8 4.10 27.66 6.60
N GLU A 9 4.77 26.53 6.83
CA GLU A 9 5.43 25.78 5.76
C GLU A 9 4.42 24.98 4.91
N ALA A 10 3.32 24.53 5.51
CA ALA A 10 2.29 23.80 4.76
C ALA A 10 1.58 24.68 3.71
N PHE A 11 1.41 25.99 3.95
CA PHE A 11 0.73 26.91 3.03
C PHE A 11 1.68 27.77 2.20
N ALA A 12 2.97 27.81 2.55
CA ALA A 12 3.98 28.45 1.72
C ALA A 12 4.07 27.74 0.37
N ARG A 13 4.39 28.52 -0.68
CA ARG A 13 4.67 27.98 -2.02
C ARG A 13 6.15 28.19 -2.32
N PRO A 14 6.87 27.17 -2.78
CA PRO A 14 8.28 27.33 -3.12
C PRO A 14 8.43 28.24 -4.33
N LEU A 15 9.56 28.97 -4.37
CA LEU A 15 9.99 29.66 -5.58
C LEU A 15 10.40 28.63 -6.64
N LYS A 16 10.27 29.00 -7.91
CA LYS A 16 10.74 28.17 -9.02
C LYS A 16 12.25 27.92 -8.87
N PRO A 17 12.72 26.66 -8.80
CA PRO A 17 14.15 26.37 -8.75
C PRO A 17 14.86 26.86 -9.99
N GLU A 18 16.07 27.41 -9.81
CA GLU A 18 16.89 27.92 -10.91
C GLU A 18 17.25 26.81 -11.90
N GLY A 19 17.05 27.09 -13.19
CA GLY A 19 17.45 26.20 -14.29
C GLY A 19 16.57 24.96 -14.47
N ILE A 20 15.44 24.85 -13.77
CA ILE A 20 14.55 23.68 -13.85
C ILE A 20 14.00 23.45 -15.27
N GLU A 21 13.86 24.51 -16.07
CA GLU A 21 13.39 24.45 -17.45
C GLU A 21 14.36 23.70 -18.38
N SER A 22 15.64 23.66 -18.01
CA SER A 22 16.70 22.96 -18.76
C SER A 22 16.93 21.53 -18.27
N LYS A 23 16.12 21.06 -17.32
CA LYS A 23 16.23 19.71 -16.74
C LYS A 23 15.10 18.82 -17.23
N THR A 24 15.40 17.52 -17.31
CA THR A 24 14.41 16.47 -17.54
C THR A 24 14.35 15.51 -16.36
N ALA A 25 13.28 14.73 -16.25
CA ALA A 25 13.13 13.70 -15.24
C ALA A 25 12.64 12.39 -15.84
N TRP A 26 13.31 11.30 -15.49
CA TRP A 26 12.99 9.92 -15.86
C TRP A 26 12.59 9.16 -14.61
N ILE A 27 11.34 8.70 -14.57
CA ILE A 27 10.75 8.06 -13.40
C ILE A 27 10.47 6.60 -13.74
N VAL A 28 11.15 5.66 -13.07
CA VAL A 28 10.97 4.22 -13.26
C VAL A 28 9.88 3.70 -12.32
N GLY A 29 8.80 3.20 -12.93
CA GLY A 29 7.59 2.72 -12.29
C GLY A 29 6.54 3.81 -12.11
N SER A 30 5.30 3.49 -12.45
CA SER A 30 4.13 4.38 -12.34
C SER A 30 3.22 4.04 -11.15
N GLY A 31 3.80 3.41 -10.10
CA GLY A 31 3.16 3.29 -8.79
C GLY A 31 2.99 4.64 -8.10
N LEU A 32 2.38 4.65 -6.90
CA LEU A 32 2.14 5.88 -6.14
C LEU A 32 3.39 6.75 -5.97
N ALA A 33 4.57 6.14 -5.75
CA ALA A 33 5.82 6.85 -5.60
C ALA A 33 6.24 7.60 -6.88
N GLY A 34 6.16 6.94 -8.04
CA GLY A 34 6.48 7.54 -9.33
C GLY A 34 5.52 8.67 -9.69
N LEU A 35 4.21 8.44 -9.54
CA LEU A 35 3.19 9.46 -9.80
C LEU A 35 3.31 10.66 -8.85
N SER A 36 3.62 10.42 -7.57
CA SER A 36 3.84 11.50 -6.59
C SER A 36 5.09 12.30 -6.93
N THR A 37 6.16 11.64 -7.38
CA THR A 37 7.38 12.31 -7.85
C THR A 37 7.07 13.26 -9.01
N ALA A 38 6.37 12.77 -10.04
CA ALA A 38 5.95 13.61 -11.17
C ALA A 38 5.10 14.80 -10.70
N ALA A 39 4.19 14.57 -9.75
CA ALA A 39 3.33 15.62 -9.21
C ALA A 39 4.09 16.73 -8.50
N PHE A 40 5.06 16.40 -7.66
CA PHE A 40 5.88 17.40 -6.98
C PHE A 40 6.83 18.11 -7.95
N LEU A 41 7.34 17.42 -8.99
CA LEU A 41 8.12 18.06 -10.06
C LEU A 41 7.30 19.11 -10.83
N VAL A 42 6.06 18.78 -11.18
CA VAL A 42 5.15 19.73 -11.83
C VAL A 42 4.76 20.87 -10.89
N ARG A 43 4.28 20.54 -9.69
CA ARG A 43 3.64 21.52 -8.79
C ARG A 43 4.65 22.44 -8.11
N ASP A 44 5.71 21.86 -7.55
CA ASP A 44 6.61 22.57 -6.63
C ASP A 44 7.90 22.98 -7.33
N ALA A 45 8.49 22.08 -8.11
CA ALA A 45 9.64 22.43 -8.94
C ALA A 45 9.23 23.22 -10.19
N GLN A 46 7.96 23.21 -10.59
CA GLN A 46 7.48 23.91 -11.79
C GLN A 46 8.26 23.48 -13.05
N MET A 47 8.64 22.19 -13.09
CA MET A 47 9.22 21.56 -14.28
C MET A 47 8.11 21.42 -15.34
N PRO A 48 8.35 21.80 -16.61
CA PRO A 48 7.40 21.55 -17.69
C PRO A 48 7.06 20.06 -17.76
N GLY A 49 5.77 19.71 -17.88
CA GLY A 49 5.35 18.30 -17.87
C GLY A 49 5.99 17.49 -18.99
N GLU A 50 6.18 18.10 -20.17
CA GLU A 50 6.85 17.49 -21.33
C GLU A 50 8.31 17.07 -21.06
N ASN A 51 8.94 17.61 -20.02
CA ASN A 51 10.28 17.21 -19.57
C ASN A 51 10.27 16.04 -18.57
N ILE A 52 9.09 15.54 -18.18
CA ILE A 52 8.93 14.45 -17.22
C ILE A 52 8.42 13.22 -17.97
N THR A 53 9.19 12.14 -17.94
CA THR A 53 8.82 10.85 -18.53
C THR A 53 8.71 9.78 -17.46
N VAL A 54 7.55 9.13 -17.36
CA VAL A 54 7.30 7.97 -16.49
C VAL A 54 7.37 6.70 -17.34
N LEU A 55 8.27 5.81 -16.97
CA LEU A 55 8.48 4.50 -17.59
C LEU A 55 7.73 3.43 -16.81
N GLU A 56 6.85 2.68 -17.47
CA GLU A 56 6.03 1.64 -16.84
C GLU A 56 6.07 0.36 -17.67
N GLU A 57 6.29 -0.77 -17.00
CA GLU A 57 6.28 -2.09 -17.63
C GLU A 57 4.86 -2.49 -18.04
N LEU A 58 3.89 -2.27 -17.15
CA LEU A 58 2.49 -2.58 -17.40
C LEU A 58 1.89 -1.64 -18.45
N LYS A 59 0.67 -1.97 -18.89
CA LYS A 59 -0.12 -1.15 -19.82
C LYS A 59 -0.98 -0.09 -19.11
N ILE A 60 -0.94 -0.05 -17.79
CA ILE A 60 -1.75 0.82 -16.93
C ILE A 60 -0.92 1.29 -15.75
N PRO A 61 -1.22 2.48 -15.17
CA PRO A 61 -0.50 2.97 -14.02
C PRO A 61 -1.01 2.41 -12.69
N GLY A 62 -0.32 2.72 -11.59
CA GLY A 62 -0.82 2.54 -10.23
C GLY A 62 -0.09 1.47 -9.41
N GLY A 63 0.59 0.52 -10.06
CA GLY A 63 1.34 -0.54 -9.38
C GLY A 63 0.49 -1.27 -8.33
N ALA A 64 0.91 -1.22 -7.06
CA ALA A 64 0.23 -1.88 -5.94
C ALA A 64 -1.08 -1.20 -5.46
N LEU A 65 -1.52 -0.13 -6.12
CA LEU A 65 -2.82 0.52 -5.88
C LEU A 65 -3.86 0.09 -6.93
N ASP A 66 -3.72 -1.10 -7.49
CA ASP A 66 -4.60 -1.62 -8.52
C ASP A 66 -6.00 -1.98 -7.98
N GLY A 67 -6.96 -1.89 -8.90
CA GLY A 67 -8.37 -2.17 -8.66
C GLY A 67 -9.07 -2.20 -9.99
N ILE A 68 -9.14 -3.38 -10.59
CA ILE A 68 -9.67 -3.55 -11.95
C ILE A 68 -10.69 -4.69 -12.03
N LYS A 69 -11.54 -4.60 -13.06
CA LYS A 69 -12.36 -5.72 -13.50
C LYS A 69 -11.56 -6.50 -14.54
N GLU A 70 -11.00 -7.62 -14.13
CA GLU A 70 -10.32 -8.55 -15.02
C GLU A 70 -11.36 -9.27 -15.89
N PRO A 71 -11.23 -9.23 -17.23
CA PRO A 71 -12.08 -10.02 -18.12
C PRO A 71 -12.09 -11.49 -17.69
N GLU A 72 -13.27 -12.09 -17.65
CA GLU A 72 -13.51 -13.50 -17.31
C GLU A 72 -13.16 -13.93 -15.85
N LYS A 73 -12.35 -13.16 -15.11
CA LYS A 73 -11.96 -13.44 -13.72
C LYS A 73 -12.77 -12.65 -12.68
N GLY A 74 -13.31 -11.49 -13.06
CA GLY A 74 -14.15 -10.66 -12.19
C GLY A 74 -13.40 -9.47 -11.58
N PHE A 75 -13.92 -8.93 -10.47
CA PHE A 75 -13.29 -7.80 -9.78
C PHE A 75 -12.09 -8.26 -8.97
N VAL A 76 -10.97 -7.55 -9.08
CA VAL A 76 -9.72 -7.86 -8.37
C VAL A 76 -9.25 -6.65 -7.57
N ILE A 77 -8.85 -6.92 -6.32
CA ILE A 77 -8.24 -5.97 -5.40
C ILE A 77 -7.06 -6.70 -4.75
N ARG A 78 -5.82 -6.27 -4.99
CA ARG A 78 -4.66 -6.92 -4.34
C ARG A 78 -4.62 -6.65 -2.84
N GLY A 79 -5.00 -5.45 -2.43
CA GLY A 79 -5.14 -5.07 -1.02
C GLY A 79 -5.99 -3.83 -0.80
N GLY A 80 -6.70 -3.78 0.33
CA GLY A 80 -7.28 -2.54 0.81
C GLY A 80 -6.21 -1.58 1.33
N ARG A 81 -6.41 -0.27 1.18
CA ARG A 81 -5.55 0.73 1.82
C ARG A 81 -6.32 1.49 2.89
N GLU A 82 -5.80 1.38 4.09
CA GLU A 82 -6.26 2.10 5.27
C GLU A 82 -5.44 3.39 5.38
N MET A 83 -6.12 4.53 5.42
CA MET A 83 -5.46 5.85 5.50
C MET A 83 -5.79 6.52 6.83
N GLU A 84 -4.98 7.48 7.25
CA GLU A 84 -5.19 8.23 8.48
C GLU A 84 -4.89 9.72 8.30
N SER A 85 -5.25 10.56 9.27
CA SER A 85 -5.22 12.02 9.11
C SER A 85 -3.81 12.63 9.03
N HIS A 86 -2.79 11.93 9.52
CA HIS A 86 -1.39 12.33 9.55
C HIS A 86 -0.55 11.68 8.46
N PHE A 87 -1.15 11.27 7.34
CA PHE A 87 -0.40 11.03 6.11
C PHE A 87 -0.01 12.39 5.49
N GLU A 88 0.82 13.15 6.22
CA GLU A 88 1.11 14.57 6.01
C GLU A 88 1.47 14.88 4.54
N CYS A 89 2.46 14.15 3.99
CA CYS A 89 2.91 14.36 2.61
C CYS A 89 1.87 13.92 1.57
N LEU A 90 1.06 12.89 1.87
CA LEU A 90 0.01 12.43 0.97
C LEU A 90 -1.11 13.48 0.90
N TRP A 91 -1.50 14.07 2.03
CA TRP A 91 -2.51 15.13 2.05
C TRP A 91 -2.00 16.46 1.50
N ASP A 92 -0.70 16.74 1.60
CA ASP A 92 -0.09 17.83 0.84
C ASP A 92 -0.24 17.59 -0.66
N LEU A 93 0.05 16.39 -1.16
CA LEU A 93 -0.14 16.05 -2.58
C LEU A 93 -1.61 16.19 -3.02
N PHE A 94 -2.52 15.46 -2.37
CA PHE A 94 -3.89 15.28 -2.85
C PHE A 94 -4.81 16.48 -2.61
N ARG A 95 -4.38 17.52 -1.88
CA ARG A 95 -5.07 18.82 -1.87
C ARG A 95 -4.93 19.57 -3.20
N SER A 96 -3.93 19.22 -4.02
CA SER A 96 -3.65 19.86 -5.30
C SER A 96 -4.15 19.06 -6.50
N VAL A 97 -4.54 17.80 -6.30
CA VAL A 97 -5.07 16.92 -7.34
C VAL A 97 -6.58 17.11 -7.42
N PRO A 98 -7.14 17.54 -8.57
CA PRO A 98 -8.58 17.68 -8.74
C PRO A 98 -9.32 16.34 -8.57
N SER A 99 -10.46 16.36 -7.88
CA SER A 99 -11.38 15.23 -7.85
C SER A 99 -11.98 15.02 -9.24
N ILE A 100 -12.18 13.75 -9.60
CA ILE A 100 -12.92 13.35 -10.81
C ILE A 100 -14.40 13.06 -10.52
N GLU A 101 -14.80 13.10 -9.25
CA GLU A 101 -16.17 12.84 -8.78
C GLU A 101 -16.89 14.13 -8.39
N GLU A 102 -16.19 15.03 -7.68
CA GLU A 102 -16.74 16.25 -7.10
C GLU A 102 -16.18 17.48 -7.84
N LYS A 103 -17.03 18.11 -8.66
CA LYS A 103 -16.64 19.24 -9.51
C LYS A 103 -16.12 20.41 -8.66
N GLY A 104 -14.90 20.87 -8.96
CA GLY A 104 -14.28 22.01 -8.30
C GLY A 104 -13.68 21.71 -6.92
N ALA A 105 -13.61 20.44 -6.54
CA ALA A 105 -12.99 19.98 -5.30
C ALA A 105 -11.67 19.24 -5.59
N SER A 106 -10.78 19.16 -4.60
CA SER A 106 -9.62 18.26 -4.65
C SER A 106 -9.98 16.84 -4.23
N VAL A 107 -9.09 15.88 -4.49
CA VAL A 107 -9.21 14.52 -3.94
C VAL A 107 -9.23 14.54 -2.40
N LEU A 108 -8.45 15.44 -1.77
CA LEU A 108 -8.50 15.62 -0.32
C LEU A 108 -9.88 16.10 0.15
N ASP A 109 -10.52 17.03 -0.56
CA ASP A 109 -11.84 17.55 -0.20
C ASP A 109 -12.91 16.45 -0.26
N GLU A 110 -12.96 15.70 -1.37
CA GLU A 110 -13.84 14.54 -1.54
C GLU A 110 -13.64 13.53 -0.40
N PHE A 111 -12.38 13.18 -0.13
CA PHE A 111 -12.00 12.24 0.93
C PHE A 111 -12.41 12.75 2.31
N TYR A 112 -12.17 14.02 2.60
CA TYR A 112 -12.48 14.66 3.88
C TYR A 112 -13.99 14.69 4.13
N TRP A 113 -14.79 15.17 3.17
CA TRP A 113 -16.25 15.25 3.30
C TRP A 113 -16.88 13.86 3.45
N LEU A 114 -16.41 12.88 2.67
CA LEU A 114 -16.87 11.50 2.76
C LEU A 114 -16.68 10.94 4.17
N ASN A 115 -15.46 11.03 4.70
CA ASN A 115 -15.12 10.45 6.00
C ASN A 115 -15.67 11.26 7.20
N LYS A 116 -16.16 12.49 6.97
CA LYS A 116 -16.97 13.24 7.95
C LYS A 116 -18.45 12.83 7.91
N ARG A 117 -19.01 12.64 6.72
CA ARG A 117 -20.42 12.25 6.52
C ARG A 117 -20.69 10.80 6.92
N ASP A 118 -19.70 9.94 6.74
CA ASP A 118 -19.80 8.50 7.00
C ASP A 118 -18.52 8.01 7.70
N PRO A 119 -18.32 8.35 8.99
CA PRO A 119 -17.10 8.06 9.72
C PRO A 119 -16.89 6.56 9.90
N ASN A 120 -15.64 6.12 9.73
CA ASN A 120 -15.29 4.70 9.85
C ASN A 120 -15.23 4.24 11.31
N PHE A 121 -15.80 3.07 11.57
CA PHE A 121 -15.58 2.27 12.78
C PHE A 121 -16.13 0.85 12.57
N SER A 122 -15.56 -0.12 13.26
CA SER A 122 -16.01 -1.51 13.28
C SER A 122 -16.95 -1.79 14.45
N LEU A 123 -17.99 -2.56 14.16
CA LEU A 123 -18.91 -3.12 15.16
C LEU A 123 -18.54 -4.57 15.53
N GLN A 124 -17.62 -5.19 14.78
CA GLN A 124 -17.15 -6.54 15.01
C GLN A 124 -15.71 -6.67 14.51
N ARG A 125 -14.74 -6.54 15.41
CA ARG A 125 -13.31 -6.55 15.04
C ARG A 125 -12.78 -7.95 14.76
N ALA A 126 -13.31 -8.94 15.47
CA ALA A 126 -12.87 -10.33 15.35
C ALA A 126 -14.02 -11.30 15.65
N THR A 127 -14.00 -12.47 15.04
CA THR A 127 -14.93 -13.58 15.28
C THR A 127 -14.19 -14.84 15.69
N ILE A 128 -14.91 -15.75 16.33
CA ILE A 128 -14.47 -17.10 16.71
C ILE A 128 -15.59 -18.11 16.42
N LYS A 129 -15.32 -19.42 16.44
CA LYS A 129 -16.33 -20.49 16.38
C LYS A 129 -17.36 -20.29 15.27
N GLN A 130 -16.86 -20.10 14.05
CA GLN A 130 -17.65 -19.93 12.83
C GLN A 130 -18.61 -18.72 12.85
N GLY A 131 -18.12 -17.57 13.34
CA GLY A 131 -18.81 -16.28 13.19
C GLY A 131 -19.43 -15.72 14.47
N GLN A 132 -19.17 -16.33 15.62
CA GLN A 132 -19.52 -15.77 16.93
C GLN A 132 -18.59 -14.59 17.26
N ASP A 133 -19.06 -13.66 18.09
CA ASP A 133 -18.21 -12.58 18.61
C ASP A 133 -17.00 -13.19 19.33
N ALA A 134 -15.79 -12.68 19.04
CA ALA A 134 -14.58 -13.07 19.78
C ALA A 134 -14.50 -12.40 21.18
N GLU A 135 -15.51 -11.60 21.55
CA GLU A 135 -15.70 -10.96 22.85
C GLU A 135 -14.47 -10.15 23.28
N THR A 136 -13.85 -9.48 22.31
CA THR A 136 -12.57 -8.80 22.56
C THR A 136 -12.71 -7.58 23.46
N GLY A 137 -13.94 -7.09 23.65
CA GLY A 137 -14.29 -5.98 24.56
C GLY A 137 -13.60 -4.66 24.22
N LYS A 138 -13.05 -4.50 23.01
CA LYS A 138 -12.13 -3.42 22.63
C LYS A 138 -10.89 -3.30 23.55
N MET A 139 -10.53 -4.37 24.24
CA MET A 139 -9.40 -4.45 25.15
C MET A 139 -8.16 -4.98 24.44
N PHE A 140 -6.98 -4.55 24.88
CA PHE A 140 -5.69 -5.07 24.41
C PHE A 140 -5.22 -6.33 25.12
N THR A 141 -5.71 -6.59 26.34
CA THR A 141 -5.39 -7.77 27.16
C THR A 141 -3.88 -8.05 27.29
N LEU A 142 -3.08 -6.99 27.41
CA LEU A 142 -1.64 -7.09 27.67
C LEU A 142 -1.40 -7.29 29.18
N THR A 143 -0.67 -8.34 29.54
CA THR A 143 -0.20 -8.56 30.92
C THR A 143 0.82 -7.49 31.31
N GLU A 144 1.11 -7.33 32.61
CA GLU A 144 2.17 -6.41 33.07
C GLU A 144 3.53 -6.75 32.42
N LYS A 145 3.82 -8.04 32.22
CA LYS A 145 5.01 -8.50 31.50
C LYS A 145 5.02 -8.01 30.05
N ALA A 146 3.93 -8.22 29.31
CA ALA A 146 3.82 -7.78 27.92
C ALA A 146 3.87 -6.24 27.78
N GLN A 147 3.31 -5.50 28.74
CA GLN A 147 3.41 -4.03 28.79
C GLN A 147 4.86 -3.57 29.03
N SER A 148 5.61 -4.27 29.88
CA SER A 148 7.03 -4.01 30.11
C SER A 148 7.88 -4.29 28.86
N GLU A 149 7.62 -5.40 28.16
CA GLU A 149 8.28 -5.71 26.88
C GLU A 149 7.99 -4.65 25.81
N MET A 150 6.74 -4.19 25.70
CA MET A 150 6.36 -3.14 24.76
C MET A 150 7.03 -1.80 25.09
N THR A 151 7.11 -1.45 26.37
CA THR A 151 7.82 -0.25 26.85
C THR A 151 9.32 -0.35 26.54
N ARG A 152 9.93 -1.52 26.72
CA ARG A 152 11.33 -1.76 26.37
C ARG A 152 11.58 -1.55 24.88
N LEU A 153 10.75 -2.12 24.01
CA LEU A 153 10.86 -1.89 22.56
C LEU A 153 10.67 -0.41 22.21
N PHE A 154 9.70 0.25 22.83
CA PHE A 154 9.43 1.67 22.61
C PHE A 154 10.64 2.56 22.97
N LEU A 155 11.35 2.24 24.05
CA LEU A 155 12.52 2.98 24.54
C LEU A 155 13.86 2.57 23.91
N ALA A 156 13.95 1.38 23.31
CA ALA A 156 15.18 0.91 22.68
C ALA A 156 15.70 1.90 21.62
N THR A 157 17.00 1.94 21.40
CA THR A 157 17.60 2.60 20.24
C THR A 157 17.32 1.79 18.96
N ARG A 158 17.47 2.41 17.78
CA ARG A 158 17.34 1.67 16.51
C ARG A 158 18.36 0.55 16.40
N ALA A 159 19.61 0.82 16.77
CA ALA A 159 20.72 -0.14 16.70
C ALA A 159 20.49 -1.38 17.58
N GLU A 160 19.83 -1.23 18.73
CA GLU A 160 19.54 -2.36 19.63
C GLU A 160 18.50 -3.35 19.05
N VAL A 161 17.71 -2.94 18.07
CA VAL A 161 16.61 -3.75 17.51
C VAL A 161 16.71 -3.94 15.99
N GLU A 162 17.73 -3.36 15.36
CA GLU A 162 18.08 -3.63 13.97
C GLU A 162 18.45 -5.11 13.82
N ASN A 163 18.02 -5.72 12.70
CA ASN A 163 18.22 -7.14 12.39
C ASN A 163 17.63 -8.13 13.43
N LYS A 164 16.73 -7.68 14.32
CA LYS A 164 15.97 -8.55 15.22
C LYS A 164 14.57 -8.81 14.70
N ARG A 165 14.07 -10.02 14.97
CA ARG A 165 12.68 -10.42 14.74
C ARG A 165 11.78 -10.01 15.91
N ILE A 166 10.49 -9.88 15.65
CA ILE A 166 9.48 -9.58 16.68
C ILE A 166 9.46 -10.68 17.76
N ASP A 167 9.63 -11.95 17.38
CA ASP A 167 9.74 -13.09 18.32
C ASP A 167 11.04 -13.15 19.13
N GLU A 168 12.02 -12.29 18.84
CA GLU A 168 13.24 -12.16 19.64
C GLU A 168 13.13 -11.08 20.71
N VAL A 169 12.08 -10.24 20.67
CA VAL A 169 11.89 -9.12 21.60
C VAL A 169 10.60 -9.20 22.43
N PHE A 170 9.65 -10.06 22.06
CA PHE A 170 8.39 -10.28 22.77
C PHE A 170 8.20 -11.74 23.20
N GLY A 171 7.54 -11.94 24.34
CA GLY A 171 7.19 -13.25 24.87
C GLY A 171 5.77 -13.73 24.50
N GLU A 172 5.44 -14.93 24.95
CA GLU A 172 4.15 -15.60 24.69
C GLU A 172 2.93 -14.78 25.15
N ASP A 173 3.03 -14.08 26.29
CA ASP A 173 1.96 -13.22 26.81
C ASP A 173 1.55 -12.13 25.81
N PHE A 174 2.54 -11.54 25.13
CA PHE A 174 2.30 -10.54 24.10
C PHE A 174 1.56 -11.16 22.91
N PHE A 175 2.03 -12.31 22.41
CA PHE A 175 1.41 -12.97 21.25
C PHE A 175 0.01 -13.53 21.52
N LYS A 176 -0.33 -13.84 22.78
CA LYS A 176 -1.69 -14.24 23.19
C LYS A 176 -2.66 -13.06 23.35
N SER A 177 -2.16 -11.84 23.37
CA SER A 177 -2.95 -10.64 23.62
C SER A 177 -3.85 -10.25 22.44
N ASN A 178 -4.96 -9.58 22.73
CA ASN A 178 -5.78 -8.95 21.70
C ASN A 178 -5.03 -7.82 20.97
N PHE A 179 -4.05 -7.18 21.62
CA PHE A 179 -3.17 -6.22 20.95
C PHE A 179 -2.46 -6.86 19.76
N TRP A 180 -1.81 -8.01 19.95
CA TRP A 180 -1.13 -8.70 18.86
C TRP A 180 -2.10 -9.13 17.76
N LEU A 181 -3.29 -9.64 18.12
CA LEU A 181 -4.34 -9.95 17.15
C LEU A 181 -4.69 -8.74 16.27
N TYR A 182 -4.90 -7.56 16.87
CA TYR A 182 -5.24 -6.35 16.13
C TYR A 182 -4.07 -5.88 15.26
N TRP A 183 -2.87 -5.87 15.83
CA TRP A 183 -1.65 -5.39 15.20
C TRP A 183 -1.24 -6.25 14.01
N GLN A 184 -1.16 -7.57 14.23
CA GLN A 184 -0.73 -8.55 13.24
C GLN A 184 -1.63 -8.51 12.02
N THR A 185 -2.94 -8.41 12.23
CA THR A 185 -3.90 -8.46 11.13
C THR A 185 -4.06 -7.12 10.43
N MET A 186 -4.09 -6.00 11.15
CA MET A 186 -4.20 -4.67 10.53
C MET A 186 -3.00 -4.33 9.66
N PHE A 187 -1.80 -4.68 10.12
CA PHE A 187 -0.55 -4.33 9.45
C PHE A 187 0.16 -5.50 8.76
N ALA A 188 -0.48 -6.68 8.72
CA ALA A 188 0.08 -7.90 8.13
C ALA A 188 1.47 -8.28 8.66
N PHE A 189 1.73 -8.07 9.95
CA PHE A 189 2.98 -8.51 10.57
C PHE A 189 3.03 -10.04 10.70
N GLN A 190 4.24 -10.59 10.69
CA GLN A 190 4.53 -11.95 11.13
C GLN A 190 5.50 -11.89 12.30
N THR A 191 5.56 -12.93 13.12
CA THR A 191 6.45 -12.94 14.30
C THR A 191 7.93 -12.87 13.91
N TRP A 192 8.27 -13.31 12.70
CA TRP A 192 9.62 -13.24 12.15
C TRP A 192 9.95 -11.92 11.43
N HIS A 193 9.00 -10.99 11.30
CA HIS A 193 9.27 -9.68 10.71
C HIS A 193 10.14 -8.81 11.62
N SER A 194 10.64 -7.71 11.04
CA SER A 194 11.52 -6.74 11.69
C SER A 194 10.93 -6.12 12.96
N ALA A 195 11.63 -6.30 14.09
CA ALA A 195 11.33 -5.61 15.34
C ALA A 195 11.57 -4.10 15.23
N LEU A 196 12.55 -3.68 14.43
CA LEU A 196 12.79 -2.27 14.13
C LEU A 196 11.57 -1.64 13.45
N GLU A 197 10.97 -2.34 12.46
CA GLU A 197 9.80 -1.81 11.79
C GLU A 197 8.59 -1.74 12.73
N MET A 198 8.38 -2.78 13.55
CA MET A 198 7.35 -2.74 14.60
C MET A 198 7.54 -1.57 15.56
N LYS A 199 8.79 -1.30 15.99
CA LYS A 199 9.11 -0.12 16.82
C LYS A 199 8.73 1.18 16.12
N LEU A 200 9.07 1.33 14.84
CA LEU A 200 8.74 2.53 14.06
C LEU A 200 7.23 2.69 13.95
N TYR A 201 6.47 1.62 13.74
CA TYR A 201 5.00 1.65 13.74
C TYR A 201 4.44 2.06 15.11
N LEU A 202 5.00 1.54 16.22
CA LEU A 202 4.57 1.93 17.57
C LEU A 202 4.76 3.43 17.79
N HIS A 203 5.89 4.00 17.36
CA HIS A 203 6.15 5.45 17.41
C HIS A 203 5.21 6.22 16.47
N ARG A 204 5.02 5.71 15.25
CA ARG A 204 4.30 6.39 14.18
C ARG A 204 2.80 6.50 14.43
N PHE A 205 2.20 5.51 15.07
CA PHE A 205 0.75 5.41 15.26
C PHE A 205 0.32 5.46 16.74
N VAL A 206 1.21 5.88 17.65
CA VAL A 206 0.89 6.01 19.08
C VAL A 206 -0.33 6.90 19.34
N ASN A 207 -0.51 7.96 18.54
CA ASN A 207 -1.65 8.87 18.60
C ASN A 207 -2.99 8.18 18.24
N HIS A 208 -2.96 7.06 17.53
CA HIS A 208 -4.13 6.30 17.09
C HIS A 208 -4.42 5.05 17.93
N ILE A 209 -3.64 4.81 18.98
CA ILE A 209 -3.76 3.59 19.81
C ILE A 209 -5.20 3.35 20.29
N LYS A 210 -5.94 4.39 20.67
CA LYS A 210 -7.33 4.28 21.15
C LYS A 210 -8.32 3.81 20.07
N GLY A 211 -8.07 4.12 18.80
CA GLY A 211 -8.91 3.71 17.68
C GLY A 211 -8.50 2.39 17.06
N MET A 212 -7.44 1.74 17.55
CA MET A 212 -6.99 0.45 17.02
C MET A 212 -8.00 -0.70 17.25
N PRO A 213 -8.65 -0.83 18.43
CA PRO A 213 -9.58 -1.92 18.68
C PRO A 213 -10.89 -1.85 17.85
N ASP A 214 -11.25 -0.68 17.31
CA ASP A 214 -12.49 -0.48 16.58
C ASP A 214 -12.34 0.31 15.26
N PHE A 215 -11.12 0.53 14.79
CA PHE A 215 -10.80 1.22 13.55
C PHE A 215 -11.35 2.66 13.42
N SER A 216 -11.66 3.34 14.54
CA SER A 216 -12.26 4.68 14.50
C SER A 216 -11.32 5.76 13.90
N THR A 217 -10.03 5.47 13.80
CA THR A 217 -9.01 6.40 13.28
C THR A 217 -8.78 6.25 11.78
N LEU A 218 -9.16 5.10 11.21
CA LEU A 218 -9.03 4.81 9.79
C LEU A 218 -9.97 5.66 8.95
N LYS A 219 -9.56 5.92 7.73
CA LYS A 219 -10.31 6.65 6.71
C LYS A 219 -10.12 5.96 5.38
N PHE A 220 -11.16 5.99 4.56
CA PHE A 220 -11.21 5.26 3.29
C PHE A 220 -11.72 6.15 2.17
N THR A 221 -11.21 5.92 0.97
CA THR A 221 -11.70 6.51 -0.28
C THR A 221 -13.13 6.05 -0.59
N LYS A 222 -13.77 6.69 -1.58
CA LYS A 222 -15.12 6.34 -2.05
C LYS A 222 -15.14 4.97 -2.73
N TYR A 223 -14.21 4.76 -3.66
CA TYR A 223 -14.00 3.51 -4.39
C TYR A 223 -12.64 2.91 -4.03
N ASN A 224 -12.21 1.89 -4.78
CA ASN A 224 -10.84 1.37 -4.73
C ASN A 224 -9.79 2.47 -4.98
N GLN A 225 -8.55 2.20 -4.59
CA GLN A 225 -7.47 3.20 -4.66
C GLN A 225 -7.06 3.55 -6.09
N TYR A 226 -7.26 2.65 -7.05
CA TYR A 226 -7.03 2.96 -8.45
C TYR A 226 -7.99 4.08 -8.90
N GLU A 227 -9.29 3.88 -8.70
CA GLU A 227 -10.31 4.84 -9.14
C GLU A 227 -10.33 6.14 -8.34
N SER A 228 -10.01 6.10 -7.05
CA SER A 228 -10.09 7.28 -6.17
C SER A 228 -8.77 8.02 -5.97
N LEU A 229 -7.60 7.43 -6.26
CA LEU A 229 -6.29 8.08 -6.07
C LEU A 229 -5.45 8.08 -7.36
N VAL A 230 -5.26 6.90 -7.98
CA VAL A 230 -4.40 6.77 -9.15
C VAL A 230 -5.00 7.51 -10.35
N LEU A 231 -6.26 7.27 -10.69
CA LEU A 231 -6.90 7.88 -11.85
C LEU A 231 -6.96 9.42 -11.78
N PRO A 232 -7.37 10.06 -10.65
CA PRO A 232 -7.32 11.51 -10.53
C PRO A 232 -5.91 12.07 -10.70
N LEU A 233 -4.92 11.43 -10.07
CA LEU A 233 -3.53 11.88 -10.11
C LEU A 233 -2.95 11.73 -11.52
N HIS A 234 -3.17 10.58 -12.17
CA HIS A 234 -2.75 10.32 -13.54
C HIS A 234 -3.35 11.33 -14.51
N LYS A 235 -4.68 11.51 -14.48
CA LYS A 235 -5.37 12.45 -15.36
C LYS A 235 -4.84 13.87 -15.19
N TRP A 236 -4.64 14.29 -13.94
CA TRP A 236 -4.06 15.60 -13.67
C TRP A 236 -2.65 15.71 -14.24
N LEU A 237 -1.78 14.70 -14.10
CA LEU A 237 -0.43 14.71 -14.68
C LEU A 237 -0.44 14.75 -16.22
N GLU A 238 -1.33 13.99 -16.88
CA GLU A 238 -1.53 14.06 -18.33
C GLU A 238 -1.96 15.46 -18.77
N ASP A 239 -2.90 16.09 -18.06
CA ASP A 239 -3.35 17.46 -18.32
C ASP A 239 -2.20 18.49 -18.13
N GLN A 240 -1.17 18.15 -17.34
CA GLN A 240 0.05 18.96 -17.17
C GLN A 240 1.13 18.67 -18.21
N GLY A 241 0.91 17.71 -19.12
CA GLY A 241 1.83 17.36 -20.21
C GLY A 241 2.87 16.28 -19.86
N VAL A 242 2.73 15.60 -18.72
CA VAL A 242 3.64 14.50 -18.34
C VAL A 242 3.55 13.34 -19.33
N VAL A 243 4.71 12.82 -19.74
CA VAL A 243 4.80 11.73 -20.71
C VAL A 243 4.76 10.38 -19.99
N PHE A 244 3.84 9.50 -20.38
CA PHE A 244 3.78 8.11 -19.90
C PHE A 244 4.21 7.15 -21.00
N GLN A 245 5.22 6.34 -20.72
CA GLN A 245 5.74 5.31 -21.61
C GLN A 245 5.48 3.92 -21.01
N TYR A 246 4.35 3.32 -21.40
CA TYR A 246 3.97 1.96 -21.03
C TYR A 246 4.72 0.89 -21.82
N GLY A 247 4.60 -0.38 -21.39
CA GLY A 247 5.24 -1.51 -22.06
C GLY A 247 6.78 -1.43 -22.05
N THR A 248 7.35 -0.72 -21.08
CA THR A 248 8.78 -0.44 -20.97
C THR A 248 9.33 -1.03 -19.68
N GLU A 249 10.06 -2.14 -19.80
CA GLU A 249 10.74 -2.80 -18.69
C GLU A 249 12.16 -2.23 -18.56
N VAL A 250 12.42 -1.42 -17.53
CA VAL A 250 13.77 -0.89 -17.26
C VAL A 250 14.65 -2.02 -16.72
N GLN A 251 15.68 -2.36 -17.48
CA GLN A 251 16.60 -3.44 -17.16
C GLN A 251 17.68 -2.98 -16.19
N ASP A 252 18.31 -1.83 -16.44
CA ASP A 252 19.45 -1.38 -15.66
C ASP A 252 19.67 0.14 -15.82
N VAL A 253 20.46 0.73 -14.93
CA VAL A 253 20.92 2.11 -15.03
C VAL A 253 22.43 2.14 -14.83
N ASP A 254 23.15 2.69 -15.80
CA ASP A 254 24.60 2.88 -15.69
C ASP A 254 24.93 4.10 -14.85
N PHE A 255 26.03 3.99 -14.11
CA PHE A 255 26.53 5.04 -13.25
C PHE A 255 28.02 5.27 -13.49
N ASN A 256 28.42 6.54 -13.55
CA ASN A 256 29.78 6.93 -13.21
C ASN A 256 29.87 7.12 -11.69
N ILE A 257 30.68 6.29 -11.02
CA ILE A 257 30.82 6.25 -9.57
C ILE A 257 32.23 6.71 -9.18
N GLU A 258 32.28 7.88 -8.58
CA GLU A 258 33.47 8.50 -8.01
C GLU A 258 33.32 8.53 -6.47
N GLU A 259 34.42 8.78 -5.75
CA GLU A 259 34.45 8.73 -4.27
C GLU A 259 33.35 9.59 -3.61
N ASN A 260 33.09 10.77 -4.15
CA ASN A 260 32.15 11.75 -3.59
C ASN A 260 30.97 12.07 -4.51
N LYS A 261 30.82 11.36 -5.64
CA LYS A 261 29.80 11.66 -6.64
C LYS A 261 29.38 10.41 -7.40
N LYS A 262 28.07 10.24 -7.55
CA LYS A 262 27.47 9.18 -8.38
C LYS A 262 26.57 9.84 -9.41
N THR A 263 26.78 9.55 -10.68
CA THR A 263 26.02 10.16 -11.79
C THR A 263 25.44 9.05 -12.64
N ALA A 264 24.11 8.98 -12.77
CA ALA A 264 23.48 8.10 -13.76
C ALA A 264 23.82 8.58 -15.18
N THR A 265 24.19 7.68 -16.08
CA THR A 265 24.68 8.01 -17.43
C THR A 265 23.85 7.39 -18.55
N PHE A 266 23.16 6.28 -18.28
CA PHE A 266 22.30 5.62 -19.27
C PHE A 266 21.21 4.79 -18.59
N ILE A 267 19.98 4.82 -19.12
CA ILE A 267 18.88 3.92 -18.72
C ILE A 267 18.73 2.87 -19.81
N HIS A 268 18.83 1.59 -19.46
CA HIS A 268 18.57 0.47 -20.36
C HIS A 268 17.15 -0.03 -20.17
N TRP A 269 16.42 -0.25 -21.25
CA TRP A 269 15.08 -0.85 -21.20
C TRP A 269 14.83 -1.84 -22.33
N ILE A 270 13.82 -2.68 -22.13
CA ILE A 270 13.17 -3.44 -23.20
C ILE A 270 11.78 -2.82 -23.39
N ARG A 271 11.46 -2.42 -24.62
CA ARG A 271 10.15 -1.89 -24.97
C ARG A 271 9.61 -2.64 -26.18
N ASP A 272 8.41 -3.20 -26.04
CA ASP A 272 7.76 -3.97 -27.10
C ASP A 272 8.65 -5.11 -27.66
N GLY A 273 9.52 -5.67 -26.82
CA GLY A 273 10.48 -6.73 -27.17
C GLY A 273 11.80 -6.25 -27.77
N GLU A 274 11.99 -4.94 -27.94
CA GLU A 274 13.21 -4.34 -28.49
C GLU A 274 14.06 -3.68 -27.39
N ASN A 275 15.37 -3.90 -27.46
CA ASN A 275 16.32 -3.23 -26.59
C ASN A 275 16.39 -1.74 -26.96
N GLY A 276 16.32 -0.88 -25.95
CA GLY A 276 16.47 0.55 -26.11
C GLY A 276 17.02 1.20 -24.84
N GLY A 277 16.95 2.52 -24.81
CA GLY A 277 17.39 3.26 -23.65
C GLY A 277 17.53 4.74 -23.89
N GLN A 278 18.04 5.42 -22.88
CA GLN A 278 18.23 6.86 -22.89
C GLN A 278 19.59 7.22 -22.29
N SER A 279 20.40 7.98 -23.05
CA SER A 279 21.61 8.62 -22.50
C SER A 279 21.21 9.78 -21.59
N LEU A 280 21.92 9.90 -20.47
CA LEU A 280 21.65 10.90 -19.44
C LEU A 280 22.83 11.86 -19.31
N GLY A 281 22.53 13.14 -19.35
CA GLY A 281 23.43 14.23 -18.95
C GLY A 281 23.20 14.66 -17.50
N VAL A 282 24.00 15.63 -17.05
CA VAL A 282 23.94 16.16 -15.67
C VAL A 282 22.64 16.88 -15.31
N ASN A 283 21.80 17.19 -16.31
CA ASN A 283 20.50 17.81 -16.14
C ASN A 283 19.33 16.83 -16.22
N ASP A 284 19.60 15.54 -16.44
CA ASP A 284 18.59 14.49 -16.49
C ASP A 284 18.52 13.82 -15.12
N LEU A 285 17.40 14.00 -14.42
CA LEU A 285 17.15 13.43 -13.11
C LEU A 285 16.56 12.04 -13.27
N VAL A 286 17.00 11.09 -12.45
CA VAL A 286 16.44 9.72 -12.47
C VAL A 286 15.87 9.39 -11.10
N PHE A 287 14.61 8.96 -11.07
CA PHE A 287 13.91 8.51 -9.88
C PHE A 287 13.47 7.07 -10.12
N MET A 288 13.86 6.14 -9.25
CA MET A 288 13.57 4.72 -9.44
C MET A 288 12.81 4.15 -8.26
N THR A 289 11.67 3.52 -8.55
CA THR A 289 11.04 2.62 -7.60
C THR A 289 11.75 1.26 -7.69
N ILE A 290 12.56 0.93 -6.70
CA ILE A 290 13.32 -0.33 -6.64
C ILE A 290 12.58 -1.37 -5.79
N GLY A 291 12.48 -2.61 -6.29
CA GLY A 291 11.69 -3.67 -5.68
C GLY A 291 10.19 -3.40 -5.70
N SER A 292 9.38 -4.46 -5.54
CA SER A 292 7.92 -4.33 -5.50
C SER A 292 7.29 -5.49 -4.74
N LEU A 293 6.34 -5.16 -3.85
CA LEU A 293 5.57 -6.15 -3.08
C LEU A 293 4.52 -6.88 -3.93
N THR A 294 4.20 -6.35 -5.11
CA THR A 294 3.22 -6.93 -6.03
C THR A 294 3.89 -7.54 -7.27
N GLU A 295 5.21 -7.54 -7.32
CA GLU A 295 5.94 -8.23 -8.38
C GLU A 295 5.63 -9.72 -8.37
N ASN A 296 5.56 -10.35 -9.55
CA ASN A 296 5.28 -11.78 -9.69
C ASN A 296 3.96 -12.25 -9.03
N SER A 297 2.99 -11.35 -8.87
CA SER A 297 1.64 -11.71 -8.40
C SER A 297 0.94 -12.62 -9.41
N GLY A 298 0.65 -13.85 -9.03
CA GLY A 298 -0.21 -14.74 -9.81
C GLY A 298 -1.70 -14.48 -9.56
N LEU A 299 -2.53 -14.65 -10.60
CA LEU A 299 -3.98 -14.52 -10.51
C LEU A 299 -4.67 -15.83 -10.91
N GLY A 300 -5.35 -16.44 -9.95
CA GLY A 300 -6.27 -17.57 -10.16
C GLY A 300 -7.68 -17.11 -10.56
N ASP A 301 -8.64 -18.01 -10.38
CA ASP A 301 -10.08 -17.78 -10.59
C ASP A 301 -10.91 -18.67 -9.62
N GLN A 302 -12.22 -18.75 -9.85
CA GLN A 302 -13.16 -19.54 -9.03
C GLN A 302 -12.83 -21.04 -8.93
N HIS A 303 -12.14 -21.59 -9.94
CA HIS A 303 -11.84 -23.01 -10.07
C HIS A 303 -10.34 -23.31 -10.12
N THR A 304 -9.50 -22.29 -10.29
CA THR A 304 -8.06 -22.42 -10.46
C THR A 304 -7.32 -21.61 -9.41
N PRO A 305 -6.45 -22.21 -8.58
CA PRO A 305 -5.65 -21.45 -7.62
C PRO A 305 -4.64 -20.53 -8.32
N ALA A 306 -4.34 -19.40 -7.70
CA ALA A 306 -3.26 -18.52 -8.15
C ALA A 306 -1.92 -19.27 -8.08
N LYS A 307 -1.12 -19.18 -9.16
CA LYS A 307 0.21 -19.79 -9.20
C LYS A 307 1.23 -18.85 -8.55
N LEU A 308 2.15 -19.42 -7.77
CA LEU A 308 3.31 -18.69 -7.30
C LEU A 308 4.34 -18.64 -8.44
N HIS A 309 4.80 -17.44 -8.78
CA HIS A 309 5.86 -17.24 -9.76
C HIS A 309 7.17 -16.94 -9.02
N ASP A 310 8.09 -17.90 -9.02
CA ASP A 310 9.41 -17.84 -8.38
C ASP A 310 10.56 -17.56 -9.36
N GLY A 311 10.22 -17.30 -10.63
CA GLY A 311 11.16 -16.94 -11.68
C GLY A 311 11.68 -15.48 -11.59
N PRO A 312 12.25 -14.97 -12.68
CA PRO A 312 12.69 -13.57 -12.76
C PRO A 312 11.61 -12.61 -12.26
N ALA A 313 12.04 -11.57 -11.56
CA ALA A 313 11.16 -10.61 -10.90
C ALA A 313 11.68 -9.20 -11.25
N PRO A 314 11.20 -8.60 -12.36
CA PRO A 314 11.84 -7.45 -13.00
C PRO A 314 12.24 -6.30 -12.06
N ALA A 315 11.37 -5.83 -11.17
CA ALA A 315 11.70 -4.76 -10.22
C ALA A 315 12.76 -5.16 -9.18
N TRP A 316 12.81 -6.43 -8.77
CA TRP A 316 13.83 -6.96 -7.87
C TRP A 316 15.15 -7.20 -8.60
N ASP A 317 15.09 -7.69 -9.84
CA ASP A 317 16.26 -7.91 -10.68
C ASP A 317 16.93 -6.58 -11.09
N LEU A 318 16.15 -5.54 -11.37
CA LEU A 318 16.63 -4.18 -11.52
C LEU A 318 17.39 -3.72 -10.28
N TRP A 319 16.81 -3.90 -9.08
CA TRP A 319 17.49 -3.53 -7.84
C TRP A 319 18.78 -4.34 -7.64
N ARG A 320 18.78 -5.66 -7.87
CA ARG A 320 19.98 -6.50 -7.78
C ARG A 320 21.11 -5.99 -8.69
N ARG A 321 20.80 -5.65 -9.94
CA ARG A 321 21.78 -5.12 -10.90
C ARG A 321 22.35 -3.77 -10.44
N ILE A 322 21.50 -2.86 -9.95
CA ILE A 322 21.95 -1.57 -9.42
C ILE A 322 22.79 -1.77 -8.14
N ALA A 323 22.32 -2.57 -7.19
CA ALA A 323 22.99 -2.84 -5.91
C ALA A 323 24.37 -3.47 -6.09
N ALA A 324 24.58 -4.25 -7.16
CA ALA A 324 25.88 -4.81 -7.51
C ALA A 324 26.91 -3.74 -7.93
N LYS A 325 26.48 -2.55 -8.36
CA LYS A 325 27.38 -1.47 -8.81
C LYS A 325 28.01 -0.70 -7.65
N ASP A 326 27.30 -0.56 -6.52
CA ASP A 326 27.84 0.06 -5.30
C ASP A 326 27.02 -0.34 -4.05
N PRO A 327 27.68 -0.69 -2.93
CA PRO A 327 27.00 -1.17 -1.73
C PRO A 327 26.06 -0.15 -1.06
N SER A 328 26.19 1.15 -1.35
CA SER A 328 25.27 2.19 -0.86
C SER A 328 23.90 2.14 -1.52
N PHE A 329 23.72 1.40 -2.61
CA PHE A 329 22.44 1.20 -3.28
C PHE A 329 21.54 0.13 -2.65
N GLY A 330 21.94 -0.43 -1.52
CA GLY A 330 21.12 -1.33 -0.71
C GLY A 330 21.41 -2.82 -0.95
N ARG A 331 20.59 -3.67 -0.34
CA ARG A 331 20.74 -5.14 -0.33
C ARG A 331 19.37 -5.80 -0.56
N PRO A 332 18.93 -5.96 -1.82
CA PRO A 332 17.59 -6.48 -2.15
C PRO A 332 17.32 -7.88 -1.57
N GLU A 333 18.35 -8.70 -1.42
CA GLU A 333 18.28 -10.11 -0.98
C GLU A 333 17.65 -10.26 0.42
N VAL A 334 17.83 -9.24 1.28
CA VAL A 334 17.22 -9.20 2.62
C VAL A 334 15.69 -9.18 2.57
N PHE A 335 15.12 -8.73 1.45
CA PHE A 335 13.67 -8.56 1.27
C PHE A 335 13.04 -9.63 0.36
N CYS A 336 13.75 -10.08 -0.68
CA CYS A 336 13.13 -10.86 -1.77
C CYS A 336 13.55 -12.33 -1.87
N ASP A 337 14.61 -12.77 -1.17
CA ASP A 337 15.13 -14.13 -1.36
C ASP A 337 14.37 -15.22 -0.58
N ASN A 338 13.65 -14.86 0.49
CA ASN A 338 12.86 -15.81 1.28
C ASN A 338 11.35 -15.68 1.01
N ILE A 339 10.93 -16.07 -0.18
CA ILE A 339 9.52 -16.06 -0.61
C ILE A 339 8.57 -16.74 0.40
N PRO A 340 8.89 -17.92 0.99
CA PRO A 340 8.03 -18.52 2.01
C PRO A 340 7.76 -17.62 3.22
N ALA A 341 8.72 -16.78 3.62
CA ALA A 341 8.59 -15.86 4.75
C ALA A 341 7.93 -14.52 4.38
N THR A 342 7.86 -14.16 3.09
CA THR A 342 7.37 -12.86 2.61
C THR A 342 6.07 -12.96 1.79
N LYS A 343 5.58 -14.17 1.52
CA LYS A 343 4.31 -14.40 0.83
C LYS A 343 3.12 -14.43 1.79
N TRP A 344 2.00 -13.92 1.29
CA TRP A 344 0.65 -14.11 1.82
C TRP A 344 -0.30 -14.12 0.62
N MET A 345 -1.58 -14.42 0.83
CA MET A 345 -2.55 -14.52 -0.27
C MET A 345 -3.80 -13.73 0.05
N SER A 346 -4.31 -13.01 -0.94
CA SER A 346 -5.64 -12.41 -0.93
C SER A 346 -6.54 -13.01 -1.99
N ALA A 347 -7.85 -12.78 -1.83
CA ALA A 347 -8.87 -13.08 -2.80
C ALA A 347 -9.93 -11.98 -2.78
N THR A 348 -10.43 -11.63 -3.95
CA THR A 348 -11.61 -10.77 -4.10
C THR A 348 -12.80 -11.65 -4.48
N VAL A 349 -13.79 -11.72 -3.59
CA VAL A 349 -14.99 -12.53 -3.78
C VAL A 349 -16.14 -11.61 -4.14
N THR A 350 -16.66 -11.77 -5.36
CA THR A 350 -17.90 -11.11 -5.78
C THR A 350 -19.05 -12.10 -5.63
N THR A 351 -20.04 -11.79 -4.80
CA THR A 351 -21.17 -12.70 -4.57
C THR A 351 -22.44 -12.25 -5.29
N LEU A 352 -23.11 -13.22 -5.93
CA LEU A 352 -24.48 -13.10 -6.45
C LEU A 352 -25.51 -13.78 -5.52
N ASP A 353 -25.02 -14.55 -4.54
CA ASP A 353 -25.87 -15.25 -3.58
C ASP A 353 -26.29 -14.30 -2.46
N LYS A 354 -27.61 -14.10 -2.36
CA LYS A 354 -28.23 -13.20 -1.37
C LYS A 354 -28.02 -13.64 0.08
N ARG A 355 -27.72 -14.92 0.33
CA ARG A 355 -27.43 -15.44 1.68
C ARG A 355 -26.13 -14.86 2.25
N VAL A 356 -25.14 -14.60 1.39
CA VAL A 356 -23.82 -14.10 1.82
C VAL A 356 -23.91 -12.68 2.42
N PRO A 357 -24.56 -11.69 1.78
CA PRO A 357 -24.85 -10.41 2.39
C PRO A 357 -25.59 -10.49 3.74
N GLU A 358 -26.54 -11.42 3.89
CA GLU A 358 -27.25 -11.61 5.16
C GLU A 358 -26.31 -12.07 6.29
N TYR A 359 -25.36 -12.97 6.01
CA TYR A 359 -24.35 -13.37 6.99
C TYR A 359 -23.39 -12.22 7.32
N ILE A 360 -22.96 -11.46 6.30
CA ILE A 360 -22.13 -10.26 6.50
C ILE A 360 -22.87 -9.28 7.43
N GLN A 361 -24.14 -8.97 7.15
CA GLN A 361 -24.96 -8.08 7.96
C GLN A 361 -25.14 -8.59 9.39
N LYS A 362 -25.34 -9.90 9.59
CA LYS A 362 -25.44 -10.51 10.92
C LYS A 362 -24.16 -10.29 11.73
N ILE A 363 -23.00 -10.29 11.10
CA ILE A 363 -21.70 -10.08 11.76
C ILE A 363 -21.44 -8.58 11.96
N CYS A 364 -21.46 -7.78 10.89
CA CYS A 364 -21.08 -6.36 10.93
C CYS A 364 -22.18 -5.42 11.42
N LYS A 365 -23.41 -5.93 11.59
CA LYS A 365 -24.60 -5.20 12.05
C LYS A 365 -25.03 -4.03 11.17
N ARG A 366 -24.58 -4.00 9.91
CA ARG A 366 -24.92 -2.96 8.91
C ARG A 366 -25.35 -3.60 7.60
N ASP A 367 -26.26 -2.94 6.90
CA ASP A 367 -26.68 -3.33 5.56
C ASP A 367 -25.51 -3.15 4.56
N PRO A 368 -25.01 -4.23 3.92
CA PRO A 368 -23.92 -4.18 2.97
C PRO A 368 -24.23 -3.37 1.70
N PHE A 369 -25.51 -3.15 1.37
CA PHE A 369 -25.95 -2.40 0.19
C PHE A 369 -26.27 -0.92 0.47
N SER A 370 -26.05 -0.44 1.70
CA SER A 370 -26.43 0.91 2.13
C SER A 370 -25.66 2.06 1.48
N GLY A 371 -24.57 1.78 0.75
CA GLY A 371 -23.67 2.80 0.24
C GLY A 371 -22.70 3.39 1.26
N LYS A 372 -22.72 2.88 2.51
CA LYS A 372 -21.96 3.39 3.65
C LYS A 372 -20.96 2.36 4.17
N VAL A 373 -20.25 2.70 5.24
CA VAL A 373 -19.36 1.77 5.95
C VAL A 373 -20.11 0.46 6.26
N VAL A 374 -19.52 -0.68 5.88
CA VAL A 374 -20.07 -2.01 6.18
C VAL A 374 -19.31 -2.63 7.37
N THR A 375 -18.17 -3.27 7.15
CA THR A 375 -17.39 -3.88 8.25
C THR A 375 -16.57 -2.87 9.04
N GLY A 376 -16.21 -1.74 8.42
CA GLY A 376 -15.42 -0.67 9.06
C GLY A 376 -13.94 -0.99 9.23
N GLY A 377 -13.38 -1.75 8.29
CA GLY A 377 -12.06 -2.40 8.41
C GLY A 377 -12.20 -3.92 8.36
N ILE A 378 -11.12 -4.63 8.62
CA ILE A 378 -11.12 -6.11 8.58
C ILE A 378 -11.82 -6.75 9.79
N VAL A 379 -12.55 -7.83 9.55
CA VAL A 379 -13.02 -8.77 10.57
C VAL A 379 -12.07 -9.95 10.58
N THR A 380 -11.39 -10.18 11.70
CA THR A 380 -10.40 -11.25 11.84
C THR A 380 -11.03 -12.52 12.41
N VAL A 381 -10.80 -13.67 11.78
CA VAL A 381 -11.21 -14.97 12.31
C VAL A 381 -10.11 -15.49 13.24
N ARG A 382 -10.26 -15.24 14.54
CA ARG A 382 -9.21 -15.43 15.56
C ARG A 382 -8.70 -16.87 15.63
N ASP A 383 -9.59 -17.83 15.49
CA ASP A 383 -9.33 -19.27 15.59
C ASP A 383 -9.07 -19.95 14.25
N SER A 384 -8.90 -19.18 13.16
CA SER A 384 -8.58 -19.75 11.86
C SER A 384 -7.12 -20.17 11.75
N SER A 385 -6.86 -21.33 11.15
CA SER A 385 -5.51 -21.85 10.88
C SER A 385 -4.69 -20.92 9.98
N TRP A 386 -5.34 -20.15 9.11
CA TRP A 386 -4.70 -19.21 8.19
C TRP A 386 -4.45 -17.81 8.77
N ILE A 387 -4.94 -17.51 9.98
CA ILE A 387 -5.07 -16.14 10.49
C ILE A 387 -5.74 -15.26 9.41
N MET A 388 -6.91 -15.73 9.00
CA MET A 388 -7.70 -15.15 7.93
C MET A 388 -8.45 -13.92 8.42
N SER A 389 -8.48 -12.88 7.60
CA SER A 389 -9.37 -11.73 7.82
C SER A 389 -10.05 -11.32 6.51
N TRP A 390 -11.19 -10.66 6.64
CA TRP A 390 -11.98 -10.22 5.49
C TRP A 390 -12.59 -8.86 5.75
N THR A 391 -12.90 -8.11 4.69
CA THR A 391 -13.51 -6.80 4.79
C THR A 391 -14.49 -6.56 3.65
N VAL A 392 -15.52 -5.78 3.96
CA VAL A 392 -16.42 -5.19 2.98
C VAL A 392 -16.34 -3.69 3.18
N ASN A 393 -15.71 -3.01 2.23
CA ASN A 393 -15.70 -1.55 2.17
C ASN A 393 -17.06 -1.03 1.69
N ARG A 394 -17.23 0.29 1.62
CA ARG A 394 -18.43 0.91 1.04
C ARG A 394 -18.72 0.31 -0.34
N GLN A 395 -19.98 -0.03 -0.59
CA GLN A 395 -20.41 -0.65 -1.84
C GLN A 395 -21.26 0.33 -2.65
N PRO A 396 -21.08 0.43 -3.97
CA PRO A 396 -20.12 -0.35 -4.78
C PRO A 396 -18.67 0.09 -4.55
N HIS A 397 -17.74 -0.86 -4.59
CA HIS A 397 -16.30 -0.60 -4.44
C HIS A 397 -15.63 -0.22 -5.77
N PHE A 398 -16.25 -0.59 -6.89
CA PHE A 398 -15.87 -0.20 -8.24
C PHE A 398 -17.02 0.57 -8.90
N LYS A 399 -16.72 1.60 -9.68
CA LYS A 399 -17.75 2.39 -10.38
C LYS A 399 -18.65 1.55 -11.29
N ASN A 400 -18.09 0.54 -11.93
CA ASN A 400 -18.80 -0.35 -12.86
C ASN A 400 -19.37 -1.62 -12.19
N GLN A 401 -19.33 -1.72 -10.86
CA GLN A 401 -19.94 -2.82 -10.10
C GLN A 401 -21.47 -2.67 -10.09
N PRO A 402 -22.22 -3.73 -10.46
CA PRO A 402 -23.67 -3.75 -10.30
C PRO A 402 -24.10 -3.54 -8.85
N LYS A 403 -25.17 -2.76 -8.64
CA LYS A 403 -25.63 -2.33 -7.30
C LYS A 403 -26.14 -3.48 -6.42
N ASP A 404 -26.47 -4.62 -7.03
CA ASP A 404 -26.95 -5.83 -6.37
C ASP A 404 -25.83 -6.82 -6.05
N GLN A 405 -24.57 -6.47 -6.29
CA GLN A 405 -23.39 -7.27 -5.97
C GLN A 405 -22.63 -6.70 -4.78
N ILE A 406 -22.01 -7.58 -4.01
CA ILE A 406 -21.05 -7.23 -2.96
C ILE A 406 -19.68 -7.78 -3.35
N VAL A 407 -18.66 -6.93 -3.21
CA VAL A 407 -17.26 -7.32 -3.30
C VAL A 407 -16.68 -7.42 -1.90
N VAL A 408 -16.23 -8.62 -1.54
CA VAL A 408 -15.54 -8.94 -0.29
C VAL A 408 -14.06 -9.12 -0.60
N TRP A 409 -13.19 -8.46 0.17
CA TRP A 409 -11.76 -8.75 0.13
C TRP A 409 -11.39 -9.64 1.31
N VAL A 410 -10.67 -10.73 1.04
CA VAL A 410 -10.25 -11.73 2.03
C VAL A 410 -8.76 -11.93 1.90
N TYR A 411 -8.05 -12.16 3.01
CA TYR A 411 -6.65 -12.60 2.97
C TYR A 411 -6.32 -13.55 4.13
N GLY A 412 -5.27 -14.34 3.93
CA GLY A 412 -4.67 -15.20 4.95
C GLY A 412 -3.19 -14.89 5.12
N LEU A 413 -2.73 -14.82 6.37
CA LEU A 413 -1.31 -14.61 6.69
C LEU A 413 -0.50 -15.91 6.66
N LEU A 414 -1.11 -17.06 7.00
CA LEU A 414 -0.42 -18.35 7.11
C LEU A 414 -0.88 -19.33 6.02
N VAL A 415 -0.62 -18.98 4.77
CA VAL A 415 -1.15 -19.69 3.58
C VAL A 415 -0.52 -21.07 3.31
N ALA A 416 0.54 -21.43 4.03
CA ALA A 416 1.16 -22.75 3.94
C ALA A 416 0.52 -23.79 4.89
N LYS A 417 -0.36 -23.36 5.79
CA LYS A 417 -1.08 -24.27 6.69
C LYS A 417 -2.33 -24.83 6.01
N ASN A 418 -2.74 -26.03 6.39
CA ASN A 418 -4.05 -26.56 6.01
C ASN A 418 -5.15 -25.70 6.64
N GLY A 419 -6.26 -25.49 5.93
CA GLY A 419 -7.39 -24.76 6.46
C GLY A 419 -8.21 -25.57 7.46
N ASP A 420 -9.12 -24.90 8.18
CA ASP A 420 -9.96 -25.56 9.18
C ASP A 420 -11.07 -26.41 8.54
N TYR A 421 -11.63 -25.94 7.42
CA TYR A 421 -12.65 -26.64 6.62
C TYR A 421 -12.07 -27.28 5.35
N VAL A 422 -11.38 -26.50 4.51
CA VAL A 422 -10.64 -27.00 3.34
C VAL A 422 -9.25 -27.44 3.79
N LYS A 423 -8.94 -28.74 3.68
CA LYS A 423 -7.70 -29.33 4.19
C LYS A 423 -6.56 -29.27 3.19
#